data_AF-A0A843JL98-F1
#
_entry.id   AF-A0A843JL98-F1
#
_cell.length_a   1.000
_cell.length_b   1.000
_cell.length_c   1.000
_cell.angle_alpha   90.00
_cell.angle_beta   90.00
_cell.angle_gamma   90.00
#
_symmetry.space_group_name_H-M   'P 1'
#
loop_
_entity.id
_entity.type
_entity.pdbx_description
1 polymer ?
#
loop_
_entity_poly.entity_id
_entity_poly.type
_entity_poly.pdbx_seq_one_letter_code
_entity_poly.pdbx_strand_id
1 'polypeptide(L)' 'MEIDLTKIGMYEDQQYEVIITTIDKDGNSNAAPFGLRVLESNEVFLRIFEGGNTIKNIKEKGEFIVNITTDPLMFTLST' A
#
# COMPACT_ATOMS: atom_id res chain seq x y z
N MET A 1 4.47 20.15 -6.51
CA MET A 1 3.75 19.87 -5.24
C MET A 1 4.71 19.04 -4.42
N GLU A 2 5.01 19.45 -3.20
CA GLU A 2 5.95 18.73 -2.32
C GLU A 2 5.17 17.68 -1.54
N ILE A 3 5.58 16.41 -1.65
CA ILE A 3 4.96 15.29 -0.95
C ILE A 3 5.46 15.29 0.49
N ASP A 4 4.54 15.21 1.43
CA ASP A 4 4.84 15.18 2.87
C ASP A 4 3.78 14.34 3.58
N LEU A 5 4.19 13.14 4.00
CA LEU A 5 3.38 12.12 4.66
C LEU A 5 2.97 12.53 6.08
N THR A 6 3.67 13.47 6.72
CA THR A 6 3.31 13.94 8.07
C THR A 6 1.96 14.66 8.06
N LYS A 7 1.57 15.24 6.92
CA LYS A 7 0.27 15.91 6.72
C LYS A 7 -0.92 14.96 6.77
N ILE A 8 -0.69 13.66 6.58
CA ILE A 8 -1.71 12.61 6.67
C ILE A 8 -1.52 11.72 7.91
N GLY A 9 -0.71 12.17 8.88
CA GLY A 9 -0.49 11.45 10.13
C GLY A 9 0.49 10.27 10.03
N MET A 10 1.31 10.24 8.98
CA MET A 10 2.33 9.23 8.79
C MET A 10 3.72 9.79 9.12
N TYR A 11 4.42 9.17 10.06
CA TYR A 11 5.68 9.64 10.63
C TYR A 11 6.81 8.65 10.36
N GLU A 12 8.01 9.19 10.18
CA GLU A 12 9.24 8.42 9.96
C GLU A 12 9.44 7.34 11.04
N ASP A 13 10.01 6.22 10.62
CA ASP A 13 10.28 5.03 11.45
C ASP A 13 9.04 4.33 12.04
N GLN A 14 7.84 4.68 11.62
CA GLN A 14 6.60 3.99 12.00
C GLN A 14 6.11 3.04 10.90
N GLN A 15 5.45 1.96 11.33
CA GLN A 15 4.71 1.06 10.46
C GLN A 15 3.21 1.30 10.62
N TYR A 16 2.51 1.36 9.49
CA TYR A 16 1.06 1.54 9.40
C TYR A 16 0.43 0.35 8.69
N GLU A 17 -0.71 -0.10 9.20
CA GLU A 17 -1.54 -1.10 8.53
C GLU A 17 -2.46 -0.40 7.54
N VAL A 18 -2.32 -0.76 6.26
CA VAL A 18 -2.99 -0.09 5.14
C VAL A 18 -3.56 -1.13 4.18
N ILE A 19 -4.48 -0.70 3.30
CA ILE A 19 -4.90 -1.51 2.16
C ILE A 19 -4.17 -1.02 0.91
N ILE A 20 -3.39 -1.89 0.28
CA ILE A 20 -2.78 -1.61 -1.01
C ILE A 20 -3.72 -2.05 -2.11
N THR A 21 -4.05 -1.14 -3.01
CA THR A 21 -4.76 -1.46 -4.25
C THR A 21 -3.81 -1.41 -5.44
N THR A 22 -3.98 -2.36 -6.35
CA THR A 22 -3.22 -2.48 -7.59
C THR A 22 -4.15 -2.81 -8.74
N ILE A 23 -3.70 -2.56 -9.96
CA ILE A 23 -4.41 -2.91 -11.19
C ILE A 23 -3.46 -3.75 -12.03
N ASP A 24 -3.95 -4.85 -12.61
CA ASP A 24 -3.16 -5.66 -13.54
C ASP A 24 -3.08 -5.03 -14.95
N LYS A 25 -2.40 -5.69 -15.88
CA LYS A 25 -2.30 -5.22 -17.27
C LYS A 25 -3.64 -5.16 -18.02
N ASP A 26 -4.62 -5.95 -17.59
CA ASP A 26 -5.94 -6.11 -18.22
C ASP A 26 -6.99 -5.17 -17.58
N GLY A 27 -6.60 -4.41 -16.55
CA GLY A 27 -7.47 -3.45 -15.87
C GLY A 27 -8.21 -4.01 -14.65
N ASN A 28 -7.94 -5.25 -14.24
CA ASN A 28 -8.59 -5.85 -13.07
C ASN A 28 -7.97 -5.29 -11.78
N SER A 29 -8.83 -4.94 -10.84
CA SER A 29 -8.43 -4.42 -9.53
C SER A 29 -8.12 -5.55 -8.54
N ASN A 30 -7.13 -5.32 -7.69
CA ASN A 30 -6.78 -6.17 -6.56
C ASN A 30 -6.59 -5.30 -5.30
N ALA A 31 -6.97 -5.81 -4.14
CA ALA A 31 -6.76 -5.17 -2.84
C ALA A 31 -6.20 -6.20 -1.85
N ALA A 32 -5.24 -5.81 -1.02
CA ALA A 32 -4.75 -6.63 0.08
C ALA A 32 -4.16 -5.78 1.21
N PRO A 33 -4.24 -6.23 2.48
CA PRO A 33 -3.67 -5.52 3.61
C PRO A 33 -2.15 -5.68 3.66
N PHE A 34 -1.45 -4.61 4.04
CA PHE A 34 0.01 -4.60 4.22
C PHE A 34 0.43 -3.72 5.40
N GLY A 35 1.53 -4.13 6.04
CA GLY A 35 2.34 -3.24 6.85
C GLY A 35 3.23 -2.38 5.95
N LEU A 36 3.04 -1.06 6.01
CA LEU A 36 3.82 -0.06 5.27
C LEU A 36 4.68 0.74 6.25
N ARG A 37 6.00 0.76 6.01
CA ARG A 37 6.94 1.53 6.83
C ARG A 37 7.25 2.87 6.17
N VAL A 38 7.22 3.96 6.92
CA VAL A 38 7.69 5.27 6.47
C VAL A 38 9.20 5.34 6.68
N LEU A 39 9.96 5.59 5.61
CA LEU A 39 11.41 5.75 5.70
C LEU A 39 11.77 7.23 5.89
N GLU A 40 11.13 8.10 5.12
CA GLU A 40 11.31 9.56 5.14
C GLU A 40 9.95 10.23 4.89
N SER A 41 9.86 11.55 5.03
CA SER A 41 8.62 12.32 4.83
C SER A 41 7.94 12.11 3.46
N ASN A 42 8.62 11.57 2.45
CA ASN A 42 8.08 11.30 1.12
C ASN A 42 8.38 9.87 0.61
N GLU A 43 8.93 9.00 1.45
CA GLU A 43 9.38 7.66 1.06
C GLU A 43 8.76 6.58 1.95
N VAL A 44 8.29 5.51 1.32
CA VAL A 44 7.66 4.36 1.99
C VAL A 44 8.29 3.05 1.53
N PHE A 45 8.27 2.07 2.42
CA PHE A 45 8.78 0.72 2.19
C PHE A 45 7.71 -0.32 2.47
N LEU A 46 7.57 -1.26 1.54
CA LEU A 46 6.70 -2.44 1.64
C LEU A 46 7.55 -3.71 1.54
N ARG A 47 7.40 -4.62 2.51
CA ARG A 47 7.92 -5.99 2.38
C ARG A 47 6.80 -6.90 1.88
N ILE A 48 6.88 -7.29 0.61
CA ILE A 48 5.84 -8.08 -0.04
C ILE A 48 6.32 -9.52 -0.23
N PHE A 49 5.54 -10.50 0.23
CA PHE A 49 5.82 -11.91 -0.03
C PHE A 49 5.59 -12.23 -1.52
N GLU A 50 6.43 -13.10 -2.07
CA GLU A 50 6.30 -13.55 -3.45
C GLU A 50 5.04 -14.39 -3.67
N GLY A 51 4.55 -14.41 -4.92
CA GLY A 51 3.43 -15.27 -5.35
C GLY A 51 2.03 -14.65 -5.31
N GLY A 52 1.86 -13.48 -4.68
CA GLY A 52 0.58 -12.77 -4.65
C GLY A 52 0.32 -11.86 -5.86
N ASN A 53 -0.97 -11.54 -6.10
CA ASN A 53 -1.37 -10.59 -7.15
C ASN A 53 -0.77 -9.20 -6.94
N THR A 54 -0.63 -8.73 -5.69
CA THR A 54 -0.05 -7.41 -5.40
C THR A 54 1.37 -7.27 -5.93
N ILE A 55 2.29 -8.21 -5.61
CA ILE A 55 3.67 -8.13 -6.10
C ILE A 55 3.75 -8.29 -7.62
N LYS A 56 2.91 -9.16 -8.19
CA LYS A 56 2.83 -9.35 -9.64
C LYS A 56 2.45 -8.03 -10.32
N ASN A 57 1.37 -7.40 -9.88
CA ASN A 57 0.87 -6.15 -10.46
C ASN A 57 1.88 -5.00 -10.29
N ILE A 58 2.52 -4.88 -9.12
CA ILE A 58 3.57 -3.86 -8.90
C ILE A 58 4.79 -4.09 -9.79
N LYS A 59 5.24 -5.36 -9.97
CA LYS A 59 6.35 -5.68 -10.87
C LYS A 59 6.02 -5.36 -12.34
N GLU A 60 4.77 -5.53 -12.75
CA GLU A 60 4.31 -5.27 -14.12
C GLU A 60 4.07 -3.77 -14.40
N LYS A 61 3.52 -3.02 -13.44
CA LYS A 61 3.09 -1.63 -13.65
C LYS A 61 3.98 -0.58 -13.00
N GLY A 62 4.74 -0.95 -11.96
CA GLY A 62 5.57 -0.01 -11.19
C GLY A 62 4.79 0.94 -10.29
N GLU A 63 3.49 0.73 -10.09
CA GLU A 63 2.63 1.62 -9.30
C GLU A 63 1.64 0.84 -8.43
N PHE A 64 1.16 1.51 -7.37
CA PHE A 64 0.13 1.05 -6.45
C PHE A 64 -0.47 2.25 -5.71
N ILE A 65 -1.59 2.05 -5.02
CA ILE A 65 -2.24 3.06 -4.19
C ILE A 65 -2.30 2.58 -2.74
N VAL A 66 -1.96 3.48 -1.81
CA VAL A 66 -2.09 3.27 -0.36
C VAL A 66 -3.42 3.84 0.10
N ASN A 67 -4.26 3.00 0.71
CA ASN A 67 -5.54 3.41 1.28
C ASN A 67 -5.45 3.33 2.81
N ILE A 68 -5.63 4.48 3.47
CA ILE A 68 -5.68 4.59 4.93
C ILE A 68 -7.13 4.44 5.36
N THR A 69 -7.42 3.43 6.17
CA THR A 69 -8.77 3.19 6.70
C THR A 69 -8.69 2.60 8.09
N THR A 70 -9.73 2.84 8.89
CA THR A 70 -9.94 2.21 10.20
C THR A 70 -11.13 1.24 10.18
N ASP A 71 -11.74 1.00 9.02
CA ASP A 71 -12.86 0.07 8.86
C ASP A 71 -12.36 -1.38 8.87
N PRO A 72 -12.67 -2.18 9.92
CA PRO A 72 -12.21 -3.56 10.03
C PRO A 72 -12.78 -4.48 8.94
N LEU A 73 -13.93 -4.13 8.33
CA LEU A 73 -14.49 -4.93 7.24
C LEU A 73 -13.61 -4.85 5.99
N MET A 74 -12.98 -3.71 5.73
CA MET A 74 -12.08 -3.57 4.58
C MET A 74 -10.84 -4.45 4.72
N PHE A 75 -10.27 -4.58 5.91
CA PHE A 75 -9.19 -5.53 6.18
C PHE A 75 -9.66 -6.98 6.04
N THR A 76 -10.85 -7.30 6.57
CA THR A 76 -11.40 -8.66 6.52
C THR A 76 -11.70 -9.12 5.10
N LEU A 77 -12.30 -8.26 4.27
CA LEU A 77 -12.73 -8.58 2.91
C LEU A 77 -11.60 -8.57 1.87
N SER A 78 -10.44 -8.00 2.21
CA SER A 78 -9.28 -7.91 1.32
C SER A 78 -8.17 -8.93 1.63
N THR A 79 -8.38 -9.80 2.63
CA THR A 79 -7.43 -10.85 3.02
C THR A 79 -7.62 -12.12 2.19
#